data_AF-A0A2A4VBJ0-F1
#
_entry.id   AF-A0A2A4VBJ0-F1
#
_cell.length_a   1.000
_cell.length_b   1.000
_cell.length_c   1.000
_cell.angle_alpha   90.00
_cell.angle_beta   90.00
_cell.angle_gamma   90.00
#
_symmetry.space_group_name_H-M   'P 1'
#
loop_
_entity.id
_entity.type
_entity.pdbx_description
1 polymer ?
#
loop_
_entity_poly.entity_id
_entity_poly.type
_entity_poly.pdbx_seq_one_letter_code
_entity_poly.pdbx_strand_id
1 'polypeptide(L)'
;MDDDERTIAEHEARLERLSRRDTVHVANAAGYTRFVRVMRMALPLAAVGIVTILFIRTGVEDKLIVPIESDKPEIQMQNIAKNELLNPKFESMDKKNQPYKITADRAVQGEKNKDLIMLDRPIGVMTMKDGIQVRVHSDTGAYRQDTERFFLQGGVFMEHADGYTLSSEEAHIDLKQNFAWSDKDVQGQGPDLLISAKGVRADGNTGEIIFVGPATLVLESGMDGVGQ
;
A
#
# COMPACT_ATOMS: atom_id res chain seq x y z
N MET A 1 -62.66 -27.16 78.64
CA MET A 1 -63.27 -27.63 77.39
C MET A 1 -64.16 -26.49 76.93
N ASP A 2 -63.55 -25.41 76.46
CA ASP A 2 -64.22 -24.19 75.95
C ASP A 2 -63.23 -23.12 75.42
N ASP A 3 -61.91 -23.24 75.70
CA ASP A 3 -60.89 -22.30 75.20
C ASP A 3 -60.32 -22.64 73.81
N ASP A 4 -60.50 -23.87 73.31
CA ASP A 4 -59.93 -24.29 72.02
C ASP A 4 -60.76 -23.79 70.81
N GLU A 5 -62.07 -23.58 70.96
CA GLU A 5 -62.92 -23.17 69.82
C GLU A 5 -62.75 -21.69 69.44
N ARG A 6 -62.40 -20.82 70.39
CA ARG A 6 -62.19 -19.39 70.09
C ARG A 6 -60.88 -19.13 69.34
N THR A 7 -59.87 -19.96 69.57
CA THR A 7 -58.54 -19.80 68.97
C THR A 7 -58.54 -20.18 67.49
N ILE A 8 -59.37 -21.15 67.10
CA ILE A 8 -59.47 -21.64 65.71
C ILE A 8 -60.17 -20.61 64.82
N ALA A 9 -61.23 -19.95 65.31
CA ALA A 9 -61.99 -18.95 64.55
C ALA A 9 -61.16 -17.69 64.21
N GLU A 10 -60.26 -17.25 65.10
CA GLU A 10 -59.36 -16.12 64.82
C GLU A 10 -58.22 -16.49 63.86
N HIS A 11 -57.81 -17.76 63.85
CA HIS A 11 -56.78 -18.24 62.93
C HIS A 11 -57.31 -18.32 61.50
N GLU A 12 -58.56 -18.70 61.29
CA GLU A 12 -59.16 -18.74 59.94
C GLU A 12 -59.40 -17.34 59.36
N ALA A 13 -59.88 -16.39 60.16
CA ALA A 13 -60.06 -15.01 59.73
C ALA A 13 -58.72 -14.29 59.39
N ARG A 14 -57.62 -14.72 60.03
CA ARG A 14 -56.27 -14.22 59.75
C ARG A 14 -55.66 -14.85 58.51
N LEU A 15 -56.02 -16.09 58.18
CA LEU A 15 -55.57 -16.79 56.98
C LEU A 15 -56.27 -16.29 55.70
N GLU A 16 -57.53 -15.84 55.77
CA GLU A 16 -58.19 -15.21 54.63
C GLU A 16 -57.57 -13.86 54.25
N ARG A 17 -57.13 -13.06 55.24
CA ARG A 17 -56.48 -11.76 54.98
C ARG A 17 -55.11 -11.89 54.31
N LEU A 18 -54.47 -13.05 54.42
CA LEU A 18 -53.18 -13.32 53.77
C LEU A 18 -53.33 -13.86 52.34
N SER A 19 -54.51 -14.36 51.97
CA SER A 19 -54.80 -14.85 50.61
C SER A 19 -55.21 -13.72 49.66
N ARG A 20 -55.73 -12.61 50.18
CA ARG A 20 -56.11 -11.42 49.39
C ARG A 20 -54.98 -10.39 49.30
N ARG A 21 -53.81 -10.81 48.84
CA ARG A 21 -52.77 -9.88 48.40
C ARG A 21 -52.71 -9.96 46.89
N ASP A 22 -53.48 -9.06 46.29
CA ASP A 22 -53.53 -8.80 44.86
C ASP A 22 -52.12 -8.73 44.29
N THR A 23 -51.87 -9.63 43.35
CA THR A 23 -50.70 -9.66 42.48
C THR A 23 -50.55 -8.30 41.82
N VAL A 24 -49.59 -7.51 42.28
CA VAL A 24 -49.16 -6.32 41.56
C VAL A 24 -48.63 -6.79 40.21
N HIS A 25 -49.40 -6.46 39.18
CA HIS A 25 -49.04 -6.62 37.78
C HIS A 25 -47.67 -5.99 37.52
N VAL A 26 -46.62 -6.82 37.44
CA VAL A 26 -45.40 -6.47 36.70
C VAL A 26 -45.60 -6.93 35.25
N ALA A 27 -46.66 -6.42 34.62
CA ALA A 27 -46.80 -6.45 33.18
C ALA A 27 -45.81 -5.41 32.62
N ASN A 28 -44.54 -5.80 32.47
CA ASN A 28 -43.56 -5.25 31.50
C ASN A 28 -42.11 -5.79 31.67
N ALA A 29 -41.89 -6.95 32.31
CA ALA A 29 -40.53 -7.53 32.42
C ALA A 29 -40.11 -8.46 31.26
N ALA A 30 -41.05 -8.91 30.41
CA ALA A 30 -40.76 -9.88 29.36
C ALA A 30 -40.14 -9.27 28.08
N GLY A 31 -40.43 -7.99 27.80
CA GLY A 31 -39.89 -7.26 26.64
C GLY A 31 -38.45 -6.80 26.85
N TYR A 32 -38.15 -6.24 28.02
CA TYR A 32 -36.82 -5.73 28.39
C TYR A 32 -35.78 -6.86 28.45
N THR A 33 -36.18 -8.05 28.92
CA THR A 33 -35.29 -9.22 29.01
C THR A 33 -34.89 -9.76 27.63
N ARG A 34 -35.80 -9.75 26.64
CA ARG A 34 -35.48 -10.13 25.26
C ARG A 34 -34.67 -9.07 24.55
N PHE A 35 -35.00 -7.79 24.75
CA PHE A 35 -34.26 -6.66 24.16
C PHE A 35 -32.80 -6.64 24.63
N VAL A 36 -32.54 -6.80 25.93
CA VAL A 36 -31.18 -6.86 26.48
C VAL A 36 -30.42 -8.10 25.99
N ARG A 37 -31.11 -9.26 25.83
CA ARG A 37 -30.48 -10.48 25.29
C ARG A 37 -30.10 -10.33 23.82
N VAL A 38 -30.94 -9.69 23.01
CA VAL A 38 -30.62 -9.36 21.61
C VAL A 38 -29.49 -8.35 21.54
N MET A 39 -29.50 -7.29 22.36
CA MET A 39 -28.43 -6.28 22.37
C MET A 39 -27.07 -6.86 22.77
N ARG A 40 -27.06 -7.81 23.72
CA ARG A 40 -25.85 -8.51 24.17
C ARG A 40 -25.22 -9.39 23.09
N MET A 41 -26.01 -9.84 22.11
CA MET A 41 -25.51 -10.58 20.93
C MET A 41 -25.27 -9.67 19.72
N ALA A 42 -26.11 -8.66 19.49
CA ALA A 42 -26.01 -7.76 18.35
C ALA A 42 -24.76 -6.86 18.43
N LEU A 43 -24.37 -6.40 19.63
CA LEU A 43 -23.17 -5.58 19.84
C LEU A 43 -21.87 -6.27 19.41
N PRO A 44 -21.54 -7.48 19.90
CA PRO A 44 -20.32 -8.16 19.46
C PRO A 44 -20.39 -8.55 17.98
N LEU A 45 -21.57 -8.87 17.45
CA LEU A 45 -21.74 -9.22 16.03
C LEU A 45 -21.54 -8.01 15.12
N ALA A 46 -22.02 -6.84 15.53
CA ALA A 46 -21.75 -5.56 14.86
C ALA A 46 -20.26 -5.19 14.93
N ALA A 47 -19.62 -5.39 16.08
CA ALA A 47 -18.18 -5.17 16.23
C ALA A 47 -17.36 -6.07 15.29
N VAL A 48 -17.68 -7.37 15.22
CA VAL A 48 -17.06 -8.29 14.26
C VAL A 48 -17.34 -7.86 12.82
N GLY A 49 -18.57 -7.45 12.50
CA GLY A 49 -18.94 -6.95 11.18
C GLY A 49 -18.13 -5.72 10.77
N ILE A 50 -17.97 -4.75 11.67
CA ILE A 50 -17.14 -3.55 11.44
C ILE A 50 -15.67 -3.96 11.24
N VAL A 51 -15.11 -4.82 12.10
CA VAL A 51 -13.72 -5.30 11.95
C VAL A 51 -13.55 -6.04 10.63
N THR A 52 -14.51 -6.87 10.22
CA THR A 52 -14.47 -7.61 8.95
C THR A 52 -14.50 -6.66 7.75
N ILE A 53 -15.37 -5.64 7.78
CA ILE A 53 -15.44 -4.59 6.76
C ILE A 53 -14.15 -3.79 6.69
N LEU A 54 -13.57 -3.44 7.85
CA LEU A 54 -12.28 -2.78 7.91
C LEU A 54 -11.18 -3.65 7.30
N PHE A 55 -11.13 -4.94 7.63
CA PHE A 55 -10.16 -5.88 7.05
C PHE A 55 -10.28 -6.01 5.52
N ILE A 56 -11.50 -6.04 4.98
CA ILE A 56 -11.71 -6.06 3.53
C ILE A 56 -11.22 -4.76 2.89
N ARG A 57 -11.40 -3.62 3.55
CA ARG A 57 -10.96 -2.31 3.05
C ARG A 57 -9.44 -2.10 3.20
N THR A 58 -8.86 -2.45 4.35
CA THR A 58 -7.42 -2.32 4.63
C THR A 58 -6.58 -3.33 3.86
N GLY A 59 -7.14 -4.49 3.49
CA GLY A 59 -6.49 -5.46 2.60
C GLY A 59 -6.21 -4.91 1.18
N VAL A 60 -6.77 -3.74 0.83
CA VAL A 60 -6.47 -3.02 -0.42
C VAL A 60 -5.40 -1.94 -0.21
N GLU A 61 -5.19 -1.46 1.03
CA GLU A 61 -4.24 -0.37 1.36
C GLU A 61 -2.84 -0.89 1.77
N ASP A 62 -2.72 -2.17 2.14
CA ASP A 62 -1.44 -2.79 2.56
C ASP A 62 -0.52 -3.24 1.40
N LYS A 63 -0.74 -2.77 0.16
CA LYS A 63 0.18 -3.07 -0.96
C LYS A 63 1.38 -2.11 -1.08
N LEU A 64 1.44 -1.05 -0.29
CA LEU A 64 2.52 -0.06 -0.36
C LEU A 64 3.74 -0.36 0.53
N ILE A 65 3.68 -1.42 1.33
CA ILE A 65 4.85 -1.92 2.08
C ILE A 65 5.36 -3.17 1.35
N VAL A 66 5.95 -2.97 0.17
CA VAL A 66 6.90 -3.96 -0.34
C VAL A 66 8.02 -4.03 0.69
N PRO A 67 8.38 -5.23 1.20
CA PRO A 67 9.53 -5.37 2.08
C PRO A 67 10.74 -4.73 1.39
N ILE A 68 11.32 -3.70 2.02
CA ILE A 68 12.61 -3.15 1.60
C ILE A 68 13.65 -4.21 1.90
N GLU A 69 13.73 -5.21 1.02
CA GLU A 69 14.83 -6.14 0.99
C GLU A 69 16.01 -5.33 0.48
N SER A 70 16.83 -4.87 1.44
CA SER A 70 17.96 -3.95 1.25
C SER A 70 19.14 -4.63 0.55
N ASP A 71 18.86 -5.55 -0.38
CA ASP A 71 19.84 -6.27 -1.18
C ASP A 71 20.24 -5.40 -2.37
N LYS A 72 20.79 -4.22 -2.06
CA LYS A 72 21.41 -3.33 -3.04
C LYS A 72 22.72 -3.97 -3.48
N PRO A 73 22.89 -4.36 -4.76
CA PRO A 73 24.15 -4.92 -5.21
C PRO A 73 25.24 -3.85 -5.21
N GLU A 74 26.44 -4.23 -4.80
CA GLU A 74 27.62 -3.37 -4.93
C GLU A 74 28.04 -3.29 -6.41
N ILE A 75 27.99 -2.10 -7.00
CA ILE A 75 28.31 -1.90 -8.42
C ILE A 75 29.81 -1.66 -8.56
N GLN A 76 30.58 -2.71 -8.87
CA GLN A 76 32.02 -2.61 -9.12
C GLN A 76 32.39 -3.11 -10.53
N MET A 77 32.79 -2.20 -11.42
CA MET A 77 33.17 -2.57 -12.81
C MET A 77 34.64 -2.95 -12.97
N GLN A 78 35.48 -2.76 -11.95
CA GLN A 78 36.94 -2.81 -12.09
C GLN A 78 37.53 -4.22 -11.95
N ASN A 79 36.77 -5.20 -11.45
CA ASN A 79 37.26 -6.54 -11.18
C ASN A 79 36.49 -7.59 -12.00
N ILE A 80 37.09 -7.95 -13.15
CA ILE A 80 37.03 -9.24 -13.86
C ILE A 80 35.63 -9.85 -14.10
N ALA A 81 35.26 -10.03 -15.37
CA ALA A 81 34.41 -11.14 -15.78
C ALA A 81 34.81 -11.63 -17.19
N LYS A 82 34.70 -12.93 -17.44
CA LYS A 82 34.89 -13.53 -18.78
C LYS A 82 33.82 -13.11 -19.81
N ASN A 83 32.72 -12.51 -19.36
CA ASN A 83 31.58 -12.11 -20.19
C ASN A 83 31.35 -10.60 -20.05
N GLU A 84 32.01 -9.85 -20.91
CA GLU A 84 31.81 -8.42 -21.12
C GLU A 84 31.17 -8.21 -22.49
N LEU A 85 30.16 -7.34 -22.55
CA LEU A 85 29.53 -6.91 -23.79
C LEU A 85 29.74 -5.41 -23.95
N LEU A 86 30.13 -5.00 -25.17
CA LEU A 86 30.23 -3.60 -25.55
C LEU A 86 28.97 -3.18 -26.32
N ASN A 87 28.42 -2.02 -25.98
CA ASN A 87 27.16 -1.51 -26.53
C ASN A 87 26.02 -2.54 -26.53
N PRO A 88 25.79 -3.29 -25.43
CA PRO A 88 24.73 -4.29 -25.37
C PRO A 88 23.36 -3.63 -25.56
N LYS A 89 22.47 -4.39 -26.19
CA LYS A 89 21.06 -4.05 -26.38
C LYS A 89 20.21 -5.25 -25.94
N PHE A 90 19.41 -5.04 -24.92
CA PHE A 90 18.46 -6.02 -24.40
C PHE A 90 17.04 -5.54 -24.71
N GLU A 91 16.22 -6.42 -25.27
CA GLU A 91 14.81 -6.15 -25.56
C GLU A 91 13.98 -7.28 -24.96
N SER A 92 12.92 -6.93 -24.24
CA SER A 92 12.03 -7.89 -23.61
C SER A 92 10.66 -7.24 -23.38
N MET A 93 9.76 -7.96 -22.71
CA MET A 93 8.43 -7.48 -22.37
C MET A 93 8.18 -7.68 -20.88
N ASP A 94 7.41 -6.77 -20.28
CA ASP A 94 6.91 -6.96 -18.93
C ASP A 94 5.74 -7.98 -18.90
N LYS A 95 5.17 -8.22 -17.72
CA LYS A 95 4.02 -9.12 -17.56
C LYS A 95 2.74 -8.66 -18.28
N LYS A 96 2.66 -7.40 -18.66
CA LYS A 96 1.53 -6.81 -19.39
C LYS A 96 1.77 -6.78 -20.89
N ASN A 97 2.83 -7.43 -21.38
CA ASN A 97 3.30 -7.39 -22.77
C ASN A 97 3.69 -5.97 -23.23
N GLN A 98 4.16 -5.13 -22.32
CA GLN A 98 4.73 -3.82 -22.62
C GLN A 98 6.19 -4.01 -22.99
N PRO A 99 6.63 -3.63 -24.20
CA PRO A 99 8.00 -3.80 -24.61
C PRO A 99 8.91 -2.79 -23.88
N TYR A 100 10.06 -3.27 -23.44
CA TYR A 100 11.13 -2.43 -22.93
C TYR A 100 12.47 -2.78 -23.56
N LYS A 101 13.33 -1.77 -23.65
CA LYS A 101 14.68 -1.85 -24.20
C LYS A 101 15.66 -1.27 -23.19
N ILE A 102 16.73 -1.99 -22.93
CA ILE A 102 17.85 -1.55 -22.11
C ILE A 102 19.10 -1.52 -23.00
N THR A 103 19.76 -0.39 -23.05
CA THR A 103 21.07 -0.21 -23.70
C THR A 103 22.08 0.28 -22.68
N ALA A 104 23.35 -0.02 -22.88
CA ALA A 104 24.44 0.49 -22.05
C ALA A 104 25.70 0.61 -22.92
N ASP A 105 26.70 1.35 -22.45
CA ASP A 105 28.00 1.40 -23.13
C ASP A 105 28.77 0.09 -22.93
N ARG A 106 28.61 -0.51 -21.74
CA ARG A 106 29.20 -1.79 -21.38
C ARG A 106 28.29 -2.55 -20.41
N ALA A 107 28.23 -3.88 -20.57
CA ALA A 107 27.66 -4.78 -19.57
C ALA A 107 28.68 -5.83 -19.13
N VAL A 108 28.72 -6.11 -17.82
CA VAL A 108 29.60 -7.11 -17.23
C VAL A 108 28.75 -8.06 -16.38
N GLN A 109 28.79 -9.35 -16.70
CA GLN A 109 28.09 -10.36 -15.91
C GLN A 109 28.92 -10.75 -14.67
N GLY A 110 28.31 -10.78 -13.49
CA GLY A 110 28.99 -11.13 -12.24
C GLY A 110 29.69 -12.50 -12.30
N GLU A 111 30.86 -12.61 -11.66
CA GLU A 111 31.57 -13.88 -11.57
C GLU A 111 30.88 -14.86 -10.63
N LYS A 112 30.54 -14.39 -9.42
CA LYS A 112 29.90 -15.17 -8.36
C LYS A 112 28.41 -15.36 -8.60
N ASN A 113 27.74 -14.30 -9.04
CA ASN A 113 26.31 -14.32 -9.36
C ASN A 113 26.13 -14.04 -10.85
N LYS A 114 25.72 -15.06 -11.62
CA LYS A 114 25.51 -14.96 -13.06
C LYS A 114 24.23 -14.19 -13.42
N ASP A 115 23.29 -14.09 -12.50
CA ASP A 115 22.05 -13.34 -12.70
C ASP A 115 22.25 -11.83 -12.48
N LEU A 116 23.40 -11.40 -11.93
CA LEU A 116 23.75 -10.00 -11.76
C LEU A 116 24.52 -9.49 -12.98
N ILE A 117 23.98 -8.48 -13.65
CA ILE A 117 24.59 -7.81 -14.79
C ILE A 117 24.83 -6.34 -14.41
N MET A 118 26.08 -5.92 -14.36
CA MET A 118 26.46 -4.52 -14.12
C MET A 118 26.51 -3.76 -15.44
N LEU A 119 26.00 -2.53 -15.46
CA LEU A 119 25.80 -1.72 -16.65
C LEU A 119 26.47 -0.34 -16.49
N ASP A 120 27.26 0.06 -17.49
CA ASP A 120 27.88 1.38 -17.61
C ASP A 120 27.02 2.29 -18.47
N ARG A 121 26.63 3.44 -17.92
CA ARG A 121 25.72 4.41 -18.54
C ARG A 121 24.47 3.77 -19.14
N PRO A 122 23.68 3.02 -18.34
CA PRO A 122 22.47 2.38 -18.85
C PRO A 122 21.41 3.41 -19.26
N ILE A 123 20.67 3.06 -20.30
CA ILE A 123 19.48 3.76 -20.76
C ILE A 123 18.37 2.73 -20.90
N GLY A 124 17.28 2.92 -20.17
CA GLY A 124 16.04 2.16 -20.28
C GLY A 124 14.99 2.95 -21.07
N VAL A 125 14.26 2.28 -21.95
CA VAL A 125 13.06 2.82 -22.61
C VAL A 125 11.95 1.79 -22.51
N MET A 126 10.79 2.20 -22.02
CA MET A 126 9.60 1.37 -21.93
C MET A 126 8.44 2.03 -22.68
N THR A 127 7.69 1.25 -23.44
CA THR A 127 6.45 1.71 -24.08
C THR A 127 5.26 1.14 -23.32
N MET A 128 4.48 2.01 -22.69
CA MET A 128 3.26 1.67 -21.98
C MET A 128 2.13 1.27 -22.95
N LYS A 129 1.00 0.79 -22.41
CA LYS A 129 -0.10 0.20 -23.20
C LYS A 129 -0.86 1.23 -24.05
N ASP A 130 -0.90 2.46 -23.56
CA ASP A 130 -1.41 3.65 -24.24
C ASP A 130 -0.44 4.18 -25.31
N GLY A 131 0.73 3.56 -25.47
CA GLY A 131 1.78 3.99 -26.41
C GLY A 131 2.71 5.05 -25.84
N ILE A 132 2.50 5.48 -24.59
CA ILE A 132 3.34 6.47 -23.92
C ILE A 132 4.72 5.87 -23.63
N GLN A 133 5.76 6.63 -23.92
CA GLN A 133 7.14 6.20 -23.66
C GLN A 133 7.67 6.81 -22.37
N VAL A 134 8.33 5.96 -21.58
CA VAL A 134 9.13 6.36 -20.43
C VAL A 134 10.58 6.02 -20.72
N ARG A 135 11.46 7.00 -20.52
CA ARG A 135 12.92 6.86 -20.67
C ARG A 135 13.57 7.09 -19.32
N VAL A 136 14.60 6.30 -19.00
CA VAL A 136 15.41 6.46 -17.79
C VAL A 136 16.88 6.28 -18.13
N HIS A 137 17.75 7.06 -17.49
CA HIS A 137 19.20 6.89 -17.60
C HIS A 137 19.91 7.17 -16.28
N SER A 138 21.15 6.70 -16.16
CA SER A 138 22.04 6.93 -15.02
C SER A 138 23.51 6.70 -15.40
N ASP A 139 24.44 7.00 -14.50
CA ASP A 139 25.88 6.74 -14.69
C ASP A 139 26.20 5.25 -14.60
N THR A 140 25.58 4.55 -13.66
CA THR A 140 25.77 3.12 -13.44
C THR A 140 24.45 2.43 -13.13
N GLY A 141 24.39 1.13 -13.40
CA GLY A 141 23.27 0.31 -12.97
C GLY A 141 23.63 -1.16 -12.78
N ALA A 142 22.73 -1.87 -12.14
CA ALA A 142 22.79 -3.31 -11.98
C ALA A 142 21.42 -3.92 -12.26
N TYR A 143 21.39 -4.94 -13.10
CA TYR A 143 20.21 -5.73 -13.40
C TYR A 143 20.33 -7.11 -12.79
N ARG A 144 19.34 -7.51 -12.00
CA ARG A 144 19.18 -8.86 -11.48
C ARG A 144 18.16 -9.62 -12.30
N GLN A 145 18.60 -10.58 -13.10
CA GLN A 145 17.74 -11.37 -13.98
C GLN A 145 16.78 -12.29 -13.20
N ASP A 146 17.22 -12.81 -12.07
CA ASP A 146 16.45 -13.73 -11.21
C ASP A 146 15.23 -13.07 -10.56
N THR A 147 15.36 -11.81 -10.19
CA THR A 147 14.33 -11.01 -9.53
C THR A 147 13.68 -9.98 -10.45
N GLU A 148 14.19 -9.81 -11.67
CA GLU A 148 13.79 -8.78 -12.64
C GLU A 148 13.85 -7.36 -12.04
N ARG A 149 14.89 -7.11 -11.21
CA ARG A 149 15.09 -5.83 -10.53
C ARG A 149 16.24 -5.04 -11.13
N PHE A 150 16.02 -3.77 -11.32
CA PHE A 150 16.98 -2.80 -11.81
C PHE A 150 17.35 -1.83 -10.69
N PHE A 151 18.64 -1.64 -10.50
CA PHE A 151 19.22 -0.72 -9.54
C PHE A 151 20.00 0.32 -10.34
N LEU A 152 19.66 1.59 -10.20
CA LEU A 152 20.31 2.69 -10.90
C LEU A 152 20.95 3.62 -9.90
N GLN A 153 22.17 4.08 -10.21
CA GLN A 153 22.93 4.94 -9.34
C GLN A 153 23.76 5.95 -10.14
N GLY A 154 23.81 7.17 -9.62
CA GLY A 154 24.53 8.30 -10.22
C GLY A 154 23.65 9.00 -11.25
N GLY A 155 23.17 10.20 -10.88
CA GLY A 155 22.42 11.08 -11.79
C GLY A 155 21.22 10.39 -12.46
N VAL A 156 20.37 9.71 -11.69
CA VAL A 156 19.20 9.04 -12.28
C VAL A 156 18.22 10.08 -12.77
N PHE A 157 17.87 10.01 -14.05
CA PHE A 157 16.91 10.91 -14.68
C PHE A 157 15.89 10.13 -15.49
N MET A 158 14.62 10.39 -15.22
CA MET A 158 13.46 9.78 -15.86
C MET A 158 12.67 10.84 -16.61
N GLU A 159 12.22 10.49 -17.81
CA GLU A 159 11.44 11.33 -18.71
C GLU A 159 10.18 10.59 -19.14
N HIS A 160 9.05 11.29 -19.06
CA HIS A 160 7.77 10.86 -19.58
C HIS A 160 7.42 11.67 -20.82
N ALA A 161 6.80 11.04 -21.83
CA ALA A 161 6.48 11.71 -23.09
C ALA A 161 5.60 12.97 -22.94
N ASP A 162 4.80 13.06 -21.87
CA ASP A 162 3.91 14.20 -21.59
C ASP A 162 4.63 15.40 -20.90
N GLY A 163 5.96 15.40 -20.85
CA GLY A 163 6.74 16.52 -20.29
C GLY A 163 6.96 16.43 -18.77
N TYR A 164 6.70 15.28 -18.16
CA TYR A 164 7.09 15.03 -16.77
C TYR A 164 8.51 14.47 -16.68
N THR A 165 9.28 14.98 -15.74
CA THR A 165 10.63 14.50 -15.44
C THR A 165 10.80 14.24 -13.95
N LEU A 166 11.69 13.30 -13.62
CA LEU A 166 12.04 12.97 -12.25
C LEU A 166 13.55 12.71 -12.17
N SER A 167 14.21 13.33 -11.21
CA SER A 167 15.64 13.19 -10.96
C SER A 167 15.91 12.76 -9.53
N SER A 168 16.91 11.90 -9.34
CA SER A 168 17.33 11.39 -8.02
C SER A 168 18.76 10.83 -8.07
N GLU A 169 19.39 10.62 -6.91
CA GLU A 169 20.72 10.00 -6.83
C GLU A 169 20.68 8.50 -7.19
N GLU A 170 19.58 7.82 -6.86
CA GLU A 170 19.39 6.39 -7.12
C GLU A 170 17.93 6.10 -7.46
N ALA A 171 17.69 4.99 -8.17
CA ALA A 171 16.34 4.45 -8.34
C ALA A 171 16.36 2.92 -8.35
N HIS A 172 15.30 2.35 -7.81
CA HIS A 172 15.02 0.93 -7.81
C HIS A 172 13.78 0.67 -8.65
N ILE A 173 13.83 -0.33 -9.52
CA ILE A 173 12.72 -0.69 -10.40
C ILE A 173 12.53 -2.20 -10.31
N ASP A 174 11.33 -2.63 -9.92
CA ASP A 174 10.89 -4.01 -9.95
C ASP A 174 9.99 -4.19 -11.18
N LEU A 175 10.53 -4.78 -12.26
CA LEU A 175 9.80 -4.98 -13.52
C LEU A 175 8.69 -6.03 -13.35
N LYS A 176 8.86 -6.95 -12.41
CA LYS A 176 7.92 -8.04 -12.11
C LYS A 176 6.65 -7.53 -11.43
N GLN A 177 6.80 -6.54 -10.55
CA GLN A 177 5.71 -5.87 -9.84
C GLN A 177 5.26 -4.57 -10.52
N ASN A 178 6.02 -4.09 -11.51
CA ASN A 178 5.81 -2.81 -12.18
C ASN A 178 5.78 -1.66 -11.18
N PHE A 179 6.78 -1.65 -10.30
CA PHE A 179 6.92 -0.70 -9.19
C PHE A 179 8.31 -0.08 -9.22
N ALA A 180 8.41 1.21 -8.93
CA ALA A 180 9.68 1.91 -8.82
C ALA A 180 9.75 2.76 -7.55
N TRP A 181 10.94 2.92 -7.00
CA TRP A 181 11.14 3.75 -5.82
C TRP A 181 12.52 4.36 -5.71
N SER A 182 12.62 5.43 -4.94
CA SER A 182 13.88 5.98 -4.44
C SER A 182 13.72 6.41 -3.00
N ASP A 183 14.73 6.13 -2.18
CA ASP A 183 14.84 6.60 -0.79
C ASP A 183 15.75 7.83 -0.67
N LYS A 184 16.09 8.43 -1.81
CA LYS A 184 16.93 9.62 -1.91
C LYS A 184 16.09 10.83 -2.27
N ASP A 185 16.70 11.99 -2.04
CA ASP A 185 16.16 13.27 -2.47
C ASP A 185 15.78 13.19 -3.95
N VAL A 186 14.54 13.55 -4.24
CA VAL A 186 13.93 13.47 -5.55
C VAL A 186 13.41 14.85 -5.93
N GLN A 187 13.64 15.23 -7.18
CA GLN A 187 13.04 16.41 -7.79
C GLN A 187 12.22 15.99 -9.00
N GLY A 188 10.95 16.37 -9.03
CA GLY A 188 10.06 16.17 -10.16
C GLY A 188 9.67 17.51 -10.77
N GLN A 189 9.55 17.53 -12.10
CA GLN A 189 9.05 18.68 -12.83
C GLN A 189 7.99 18.19 -13.83
N GLY A 190 6.85 18.88 -13.87
CA GLY A 190 5.85 18.73 -14.91
C GLY A 190 5.60 20.07 -15.61
N PRO A 191 4.66 20.13 -16.57
CA PRO A 191 4.36 21.35 -17.32
C PRO A 191 4.06 22.57 -16.44
N ASP A 192 3.32 22.37 -15.34
CA ASP A 192 2.88 23.45 -14.45
C ASP A 192 3.22 23.19 -12.97
N LEU A 193 4.16 22.28 -12.69
CA LEU A 193 4.48 21.90 -11.32
C LEU A 193 5.96 21.57 -11.12
N LEU A 194 6.45 21.88 -9.92
CA LEU A 194 7.75 21.47 -9.40
C LEU A 194 7.53 20.79 -8.05
N ILE A 195 8.13 19.62 -7.85
CA ILE A 195 8.06 18.89 -6.59
C ILE A 195 9.47 18.51 -6.12
N SER A 196 9.72 18.64 -4.83
CA SER A 196 10.93 18.15 -4.16
C SER A 196 10.53 17.32 -2.95
N ALA A 197 11.10 16.12 -2.79
CA ALA A 197 10.81 15.25 -1.66
C ALA A 197 12.02 14.41 -1.22
N LYS A 198 11.91 13.69 -0.11
CA LYS A 198 12.96 12.79 0.41
C LYS A 198 12.93 11.37 -0.16
N GLY A 199 11.90 11.06 -0.93
CA GLY A 199 11.79 9.80 -1.63
C GLY A 199 10.55 9.80 -2.49
N VAL A 200 10.43 8.76 -3.31
CA VAL A 200 9.29 8.53 -4.19
C VAL A 200 8.98 7.05 -4.26
N ARG A 201 7.71 6.73 -4.44
CA ARG A 201 7.16 5.42 -4.83
C ARG A 201 6.29 5.62 -6.05
N ALA A 202 6.41 4.78 -7.05
CA ALA A 202 5.61 4.83 -8.27
C ALA A 202 5.07 3.43 -8.58
N ASP A 203 3.76 3.30 -8.69
CA ASP A 203 3.08 2.07 -9.07
C ASP A 203 2.59 2.19 -10.52
N GLY A 204 3.29 1.54 -11.45
CA GLY A 204 2.93 1.52 -12.86
C GLY A 204 1.65 0.71 -13.15
N ASN A 205 1.05 0.05 -12.16
CA ASN A 205 -0.25 -0.61 -12.30
C ASN A 205 -1.42 0.33 -12.12
N THR A 206 -1.30 1.29 -11.20
CA THR A 206 -2.33 2.28 -10.91
C THR A 206 -2.04 3.62 -11.56
N GLY A 207 -0.78 3.87 -11.96
CA GLY A 207 -0.31 5.19 -12.39
C GLY A 207 -0.08 6.15 -11.21
N GLU A 208 -0.10 5.64 -9.98
CA GLU A 208 0.05 6.45 -8.77
C GLU A 208 1.53 6.72 -8.47
N ILE A 209 1.83 7.97 -8.11
CA ILE A 209 3.15 8.40 -7.65
C ILE A 209 2.99 9.06 -6.27
N ILE A 210 3.70 8.53 -5.29
CA ILE A 210 3.66 8.97 -3.90
C ILE A 210 5.05 9.51 -3.53
N PHE A 211 5.10 10.79 -3.17
CA PHE A 211 6.31 11.42 -2.65
C PHE A 211 6.35 11.27 -1.12
N VAL A 212 7.49 10.82 -0.60
CA VAL A 212 7.64 10.41 0.80
C VAL A 212 8.55 11.39 1.56
N GLY A 213 8.21 11.62 2.82
CA GLY A 213 8.94 12.50 3.73
C GLY A 213 8.58 13.98 3.53
N PRO A 214 9.44 14.90 4.00
CA PRO A 214 9.29 16.33 3.71
C PRO A 214 9.18 16.54 2.20
N ALA A 215 8.06 17.09 1.75
CA ALA A 215 7.78 17.36 0.36
C ALA A 215 7.34 18.82 0.18
N THR A 216 7.84 19.47 -0.86
CA THR A 216 7.43 20.82 -1.29
C THR A 216 6.90 20.72 -2.71
N LEU A 217 5.69 21.20 -2.93
CA LEU A 217 5.05 21.31 -4.24
C LEU A 217 4.86 22.79 -4.56
N VAL A 218 5.33 23.20 -5.73
CA VAL A 218 5.10 24.51 -6.32
C VAL A 218 4.27 24.32 -7.58
N LEU A 219 3.17 25.05 -7.70
CA LEU A 219 2.32 25.09 -8.89
C LEU A 219 2.61 26.40 -9.61
N GLU A 220 3.09 26.32 -10.85
CA GLU A 220 3.50 27.50 -11.63
C GLU A 220 2.34 28.10 -12.43
N SER A 221 1.29 27.32 -12.73
CA SER A 221 0.07 27.87 -13.31
C SER A 221 -0.77 28.58 -12.24
N GLY A 222 -0.82 29.91 -12.37
CA GLY A 222 -1.76 30.74 -11.67
C GLY A 222 -3.20 30.33 -12.00
N MET A 223 -4.11 30.56 -11.06
CA MET A 223 -5.55 30.42 -11.24
C MET A 223 -6.06 31.33 -12.37
N ASP A 224 -6.01 30.89 -13.63
CA ASP A 224 -6.78 31.52 -14.72
C ASP A 224 -8.22 30.95 -14.73
N GLY A 225 -8.92 31.10 -13.60
CA GLY A 225 -10.20 30.44 -13.36
C GLY A 225 -11.14 31.05 -12.33
N VAL A 226 -10.92 32.30 -11.87
CA VAL A 226 -11.95 33.06 -11.14
C VAL A 226 -12.04 34.47 -11.73
N GLY A 227 -12.90 34.62 -12.72
CA GLY A 227 -13.26 35.92 -13.29
C GLY A 227 -13.43 35.88 -14.79
N GLN A 228 -14.59 35.42 -15.25
CA GLN A 228 -15.52 36.22 -16.04
C GLN A 228 -16.89 35.54 -16.10
#